data_AF-A0A9E5CUG6-F1
#
_entry.id   AF-A0A9E5CUG6-F1
#
_cell.length_a   1.000
_cell.length_b   1.000
_cell.length_c   1.000
_cell.angle_alpha   90.00
_cell.angle_beta   90.00
_cell.angle_gamma   90.00
#
_symmetry.space_group_name_H-M   'P 1'
#
loop_
_entity.id
_entity.type
_entity.pdbx_description
1 polymer ?
#
loop_
_entity_poly.entity_id
_entity_poly.type
_entity_poly.pdbx_seq_one_letter_code
_entity_poly.pdbx_strand_id
1 'polypeptide(L)'
;MTGAATERSEGFTGFPDSGLATAVPNLFFSRVMPEISDPAELVVSAYFFFAAQLHKRRPHYVSREELAADRTLIRALANLTGKSETAGGADHGALSRGLDLAVKRGTLIRALSGETSDGSAGDVYAVNNPSNYRALESLPEVRLREPLPSAPGEAAPNIFALYEENIGSITPLIAEELKDAEQRYPAQWLREAVREAVELNKRSWRYVASILRRWETEGPSYEKSERDPQIEWLERRFREGKKRPSGSRS
;
A
#
# COMPACT_ATOMS: atom_id res chain seq x y z
N MET A 1 -14.05 36.71 43.89
CA MET A 1 -14.63 36.82 42.53
C MET A 1 -13.71 36.01 41.61
N THR A 2 -13.98 34.71 41.41
CA THR A 2 -14.73 34.18 40.24
C THR A 2 -14.28 34.84 38.93
N GLY A 3 -13.73 34.14 37.95
CA GLY A 3 -13.40 32.73 37.80
C GLY A 3 -12.48 32.60 36.59
N ALA A 4 -11.54 31.65 36.65
CA ALA A 4 -10.73 31.27 35.51
C ALA A 4 -11.67 30.84 34.38
N ALA A 5 -11.64 31.56 33.27
CA ALA A 5 -12.27 31.14 32.03
C ALA A 5 -11.62 29.83 31.60
N THR A 6 -12.26 28.72 31.94
CA THR A 6 -12.04 27.44 31.29
C THR A 6 -12.40 27.67 29.83
N GLU A 7 -11.41 27.82 28.96
CA GLU A 7 -11.58 27.66 27.53
C GLU A 7 -12.11 26.23 27.30
N ARG A 8 -13.43 26.11 27.23
CA ARG A 8 -14.08 24.88 26.80
C ARG A 8 -13.65 24.69 25.35
N SER A 9 -12.92 23.61 25.06
CA SER A 9 -12.71 23.20 23.67
C SER A 9 -14.09 23.11 23.03
N GLU A 10 -14.33 23.87 21.97
CA GLU A 10 -15.51 23.69 21.13
C GLU A 10 -15.56 22.20 20.76
N GLY A 11 -16.58 21.50 21.25
CA GLY A 11 -16.67 20.04 21.14
C GLY A 11 -16.78 19.63 19.68
N PHE A 12 -16.28 18.44 19.34
CA PHE A 12 -16.52 17.86 18.03
C PHE A 12 -18.04 17.72 17.79
N THR A 13 -18.58 18.42 16.79
CA THR A 13 -20.03 18.50 16.50
C THR A 13 -20.48 17.53 15.41
N GLY A 14 -19.58 16.70 14.89
CA GLY A 14 -19.84 15.74 13.81
C GLY A 14 -19.00 16.01 12.56
N PHE A 15 -19.18 15.15 11.55
CA PHE A 15 -18.52 15.29 10.25
C PHE A 15 -19.47 15.97 9.25
N PRO A 16 -19.02 16.97 8.47
CA PRO A 16 -19.83 17.57 7.41
C PRO A 16 -19.96 16.62 6.21
N ASP A 17 -21.08 16.67 5.48
CA ASP A 17 -21.33 15.86 4.28
C ASP A 17 -20.29 16.11 3.16
N SER A 18 -19.66 17.29 3.16
CA SER A 18 -18.59 17.68 2.23
C SER A 18 -17.17 17.36 2.73
N GLY A 19 -17.03 16.62 3.82
CA GLY A 19 -15.73 16.28 4.41
C GLY A 19 -14.93 15.33 3.53
N LEU A 20 -13.61 15.54 3.45
CA LEU A 20 -12.71 14.56 2.84
C LEU A 20 -12.64 13.30 3.71
N ALA A 21 -12.83 12.14 3.09
CA ALA A 21 -12.77 10.85 3.77
C ALA A 21 -11.46 10.12 3.44
N THR A 22 -10.87 9.50 4.45
CA THR A 22 -9.73 8.61 4.28
C THR A 22 -10.21 7.23 3.89
N ALA A 23 -9.78 6.75 2.72
CA ALA A 23 -10.05 5.37 2.32
C ALA A 23 -9.25 4.38 3.18
N VAL A 24 -9.93 3.50 3.90
CA VAL A 24 -9.32 2.42 4.68
C VAL A 24 -9.63 1.09 3.98
N PRO A 25 -8.66 0.18 3.77
CA PRO A 25 -8.94 -1.11 3.15
C PRO A 25 -9.95 -1.93 3.95
N ASN A 26 -10.92 -2.58 3.28
CA ASN A 26 -11.91 -3.42 3.96
C ASN A 26 -11.27 -4.61 4.71
N LEU A 27 -10.13 -5.11 4.22
CA LEU A 27 -9.32 -6.11 4.92
C LEU A 27 -8.85 -5.64 6.31
N PHE A 28 -8.67 -4.33 6.50
CA PHE A 28 -8.33 -3.81 7.82
C PHE A 28 -9.45 -4.11 8.82
N PHE A 29 -10.70 -3.83 8.48
CA PHE A 29 -11.83 -4.08 9.38
C PHE A 29 -12.16 -5.56 9.54
N SER A 30 -11.99 -6.35 8.48
CA SER A 30 -12.42 -7.77 8.47
C SER A 30 -11.36 -8.75 8.96
N ARG A 31 -10.06 -8.45 8.82
CA ARG A 31 -8.96 -9.34 9.21
C ARG A 31 -7.99 -8.74 10.22
N VAL A 32 -7.61 -7.48 10.04
CA VAL A 32 -6.54 -6.89 10.85
C VAL A 32 -7.05 -6.43 12.22
N MET A 33 -8.04 -5.52 12.22
CA MET A 33 -8.61 -4.89 13.41
C MET A 33 -9.10 -5.90 14.46
N PRO A 34 -9.79 -7.00 14.12
CA PRO A 34 -10.27 -7.96 15.12
C PRO A 34 -9.16 -8.63 15.93
N GLU A 35 -7.94 -8.69 15.38
CA GLU A 35 -6.80 -9.31 16.04
C GLU A 35 -5.89 -8.31 16.78
N ILE A 36 -6.15 -7.00 16.63
CA ILE A 36 -5.39 -5.96 17.33
C ILE A 36 -5.78 -5.97 18.81
N SER A 37 -4.79 -6.17 19.67
CA SER A 37 -4.97 -6.20 21.13
C SER A 37 -4.41 -4.96 21.84
N ASP A 38 -3.55 -4.19 21.17
CA ASP A 38 -2.92 -2.98 21.73
C ASP A 38 -3.47 -1.72 21.02
N PRO A 39 -3.97 -0.72 21.77
CA PRO A 39 -4.51 0.50 21.17
C PRO A 39 -3.46 1.31 20.40
N ALA A 40 -2.17 1.21 20.73
CA ALA A 40 -1.12 1.89 19.99
C ALA A 40 -0.97 1.33 18.57
N GLU A 41 -1.10 0.01 18.41
CA GLU A 41 -1.11 -0.65 17.09
C GLU A 41 -2.27 -0.13 16.26
N LEU A 42 -3.48 -0.07 16.83
CA LEU A 42 -4.67 0.40 16.13
C LEU A 42 -4.50 1.84 15.63
N VAL A 43 -4.04 2.75 16.49
CA VAL A 43 -3.84 4.16 16.17
C VAL A 43 -2.81 4.32 15.07
N VAL A 44 -1.67 3.64 15.18
CA VAL A 44 -0.61 3.69 14.17
C VAL A 44 -1.14 3.17 12.84
N SER A 45 -1.75 1.98 12.79
CA SER A 45 -2.28 1.42 11.55
C SER A 45 -3.32 2.33 10.89
N ALA A 46 -4.26 2.88 11.66
CA ALA A 46 -5.27 3.80 11.15
C ALA A 46 -4.66 5.09 10.61
N TYR A 47 -3.70 5.67 11.34
CA TYR A 47 -3.02 6.89 10.94
C TYR A 47 -2.24 6.71 9.62
N PHE A 48 -1.64 5.53 9.39
CA PHE A 48 -0.95 5.26 8.13
C PHE A 48 -1.86 5.28 6.89
N PHE A 49 -3.15 4.91 7.02
CA PHE A 49 -4.10 5.05 5.92
C PHE A 49 -4.40 6.51 5.59
N PHE A 50 -4.43 7.38 6.62
CA PHE A 50 -4.58 8.82 6.47
C PHE A 50 -3.32 9.46 5.86
N ALA A 51 -2.15 9.19 6.43
CA ALA A 51 -0.88 9.74 5.97
C ALA A 51 -0.60 9.37 4.50
N ALA A 52 -0.86 8.12 4.09
CA ALA A 52 -0.68 7.67 2.71
C ALA A 52 -1.48 8.48 1.68
N GLN A 53 -2.60 9.11 2.08
CA GLN A 53 -3.45 9.90 1.18
C GLN A 53 -3.07 11.39 1.14
N LEU A 54 -2.31 11.88 2.12
CA LEU A 54 -1.85 13.26 2.15
C LEU A 54 -0.64 13.51 1.24
N HIS A 55 0.23 12.51 1.10
CA HIS A 55 1.48 12.66 0.35
C HIS A 55 1.27 12.37 -1.14
N LYS A 56 1.54 13.33 -2.02
CA LYS A 56 1.49 13.15 -3.50
C LYS A 56 2.69 12.38 -4.09
N ARG A 57 3.65 11.95 -3.27
CA ARG A 57 4.88 11.27 -3.72
C ARG A 57 4.69 9.76 -3.63
N ARG A 58 5.04 9.02 -4.69
CA ARG A 58 5.13 7.56 -4.71
C ARG A 58 6.62 7.16 -4.68
N PRO A 59 7.04 6.16 -3.88
CA PRO A 59 6.26 5.45 -2.84
C PRO A 59 5.82 6.30 -1.65
N HIS A 60 4.73 5.88 -1.01
CA HIS A 60 4.24 6.48 0.24
C HIS A 60 4.91 5.78 1.44
N TYR A 61 6.09 6.25 1.83
CA TYR A 61 6.70 5.89 3.11
C TYR A 61 6.83 7.14 3.99
N VAL A 62 6.88 6.92 5.30
CA VAL A 62 7.04 7.96 6.32
C VAL A 62 8.16 7.56 7.25
N SER A 63 9.05 8.48 7.59
CA SER A 63 10.15 8.21 8.50
C SER A 63 9.68 8.16 9.96
N ARG A 64 10.43 7.47 10.82
CA ARG A 64 10.16 7.48 12.28
C ARG A 64 10.16 8.89 12.84
N GLU A 65 11.04 9.76 12.34
CA GLU A 65 11.18 11.15 12.79
C GLU A 65 9.97 12.00 12.41
N GLU A 66 9.46 11.84 11.18
CA GLU A 66 8.24 12.50 10.72
C GLU A 66 7.03 12.09 11.58
N LEU A 67 6.89 10.80 11.89
CA LEU A 67 5.84 10.29 12.77
C LEU A 67 5.96 10.82 14.20
N ALA A 68 7.19 10.92 14.71
CA ALA A 68 7.46 11.45 16.04
C ALA A 68 7.17 12.96 16.13
N ALA A 69 7.33 13.69 15.04
CA ALA A 69 7.02 15.11 14.95
C ALA A 69 5.51 15.41 14.74
N ASP A 70 4.70 14.43 14.34
CA ASP A 70 3.27 14.63 14.10
C ASP A 70 2.48 14.76 15.41
N ARG A 71 2.06 15.99 15.69
CA ARG A 71 1.31 16.33 16.92
C ARG A 71 -0.03 15.61 17.05
N THR A 72 -0.70 15.29 15.93
CA THR A 72 -2.01 14.62 15.93
C THR A 72 -1.84 13.17 16.37
N LEU A 73 -0.88 12.47 15.77
CA LEU A 73 -0.54 11.10 16.11
C LEU A 73 -0.06 10.98 17.55
N ILE A 74 0.88 11.84 17.97
CA ILE A 74 1.41 11.83 19.34
C ILE A 74 0.32 12.10 20.37
N ARG A 75 -0.57 13.08 20.13
CA ARG A 75 -1.71 13.36 21.01
C ARG A 75 -2.68 12.18 21.09
N ALA A 76 -2.99 11.52 19.97
CA ALA A 76 -3.86 10.36 19.95
C ALA A 76 -3.27 9.18 20.75
N LEU A 77 -1.98 8.90 20.56
CA LEU A 77 -1.25 7.86 21.29
C LEU A 77 -1.20 8.16 22.80
N ALA A 78 -0.90 9.40 23.19
CA ALA A 78 -0.88 9.80 24.59
C ALA A 78 -2.23 9.58 25.27
N ASN A 79 -3.32 9.97 24.60
CA ASN A 79 -4.69 9.81 25.13
C ASN A 79 -5.12 8.35 25.28
N LEU A 80 -4.83 7.50 24.30
CA LEU A 80 -5.33 6.11 24.27
C LEU A 80 -4.46 5.12 25.04
N THR A 81 -3.19 5.46 25.30
CA THR A 81 -2.25 4.55 25.98
C THR A 81 -1.92 4.98 27.40
N GLY A 82 -2.39 6.16 27.84
CA GLY A 82 -2.33 6.63 29.22
C GLY A 82 -0.91 6.87 29.77
N LYS A 83 0.13 6.78 28.94
CA LYS A 83 1.54 6.98 29.34
C LYS A 83 2.07 8.26 28.70
N SER A 84 1.94 9.35 29.45
CA SER A 84 2.78 10.54 29.28
C SER A 84 4.24 10.11 29.34
N GLU A 85 5.03 10.68 28.45
CA GLU A 85 6.49 10.68 28.45
C GLU A 85 7.01 10.81 29.90
N THR A 86 7.49 9.72 30.49
CA THR A 86 8.37 9.83 31.65
C THR A 86 9.78 9.88 31.12
N ALA A 87 10.29 11.11 31.07
CA ALA A 87 11.66 11.48 30.83
C ALA A 87 12.68 10.46 31.37
N GLY A 88 13.57 10.02 30.48
CA GLY A 88 14.88 9.47 30.84
C GLY A 88 15.03 7.95 30.74
N GLY A 89 15.49 7.47 29.58
CA GLY A 89 16.11 6.15 29.42
C GLY A 89 15.39 5.24 28.43
N ALA A 90 15.98 5.07 27.23
CA ALA A 90 15.61 4.09 26.20
C ALA A 90 14.08 3.92 25.99
N ASP A 91 13.42 5.04 25.72
CA ASP A 91 11.96 5.13 25.73
C ASP A 91 11.35 4.54 24.45
N HIS A 92 11.01 3.25 24.50
CA HIS A 92 10.09 2.61 23.57
C HIS A 92 8.65 3.09 23.87
N GLY A 93 8.39 4.40 23.69
CA GLY A 93 7.09 5.04 23.87
C GLY A 93 5.99 4.42 23.00
N ALA A 94 4.74 4.83 23.18
CA ALA A 94 3.59 4.22 22.48
C ALA A 94 3.76 4.11 20.95
N LEU A 95 4.43 5.08 20.32
CA LEU A 95 4.72 5.06 18.89
C LEU A 95 5.59 3.88 18.47
N SER A 96 6.72 3.64 19.17
CA SER A 96 7.63 2.53 18.83
C SER A 96 6.91 1.19 18.96
N ARG A 97 6.17 0.99 20.07
CA ARG A 97 5.41 -0.24 20.30
C ARG A 97 4.33 -0.46 19.24
N GLY A 98 3.58 0.60 18.90
CA GLY A 98 2.56 0.54 17.86
C GLY A 98 3.14 0.19 16.48
N LEU A 99 4.29 0.78 16.13
CA LEU A 99 5.01 0.45 14.88
C LEU A 99 5.51 -0.99 14.87
N ASP A 100 6.17 -1.45 15.94
CA ASP A 100 6.69 -2.81 16.03
C ASP A 100 5.58 -3.86 15.93
N LEU A 101 4.43 -3.63 16.59
CA LEU A 101 3.26 -4.50 16.52
C LEU A 101 2.65 -4.50 15.11
N ALA A 102 2.44 -3.32 14.51
CA ALA A 102 1.86 -3.20 13.18
C ALA A 102 2.75 -3.83 12.09
N VAL A 103 4.08 -3.75 12.24
CA VAL A 103 5.04 -4.45 11.38
C VAL A 103 4.99 -5.95 11.62
N LYS A 104 4.99 -6.40 12.87
CA LYS A 104 4.89 -7.83 13.22
C LYS A 104 3.62 -8.47 12.65
N ARG A 105 2.50 -7.74 12.65
CA ARG A 105 1.23 -8.20 12.05
C ARG A 105 1.26 -8.19 10.52
N GLY A 106 2.18 -7.44 9.92
CA GLY A 106 2.23 -7.25 8.47
C GLY A 106 1.25 -6.21 7.96
N THR A 107 0.74 -5.32 8.81
CA THR A 107 -0.03 -4.15 8.34
C THR A 107 0.89 -3.10 7.75
N LEU A 108 2.10 -2.98 8.32
CA LEU A 108 3.16 -2.09 7.84
C LEU A 108 4.40 -2.87 7.42
N ILE A 109 5.15 -2.31 6.48
CA ILE A 109 6.51 -2.72 6.11
C ILE A 109 7.47 -1.74 6.77
N ARG A 110 8.55 -2.25 7.37
CA ARG A 110 9.68 -1.44 7.86
C ARG A 110 10.88 -1.62 6.94
N ALA A 111 11.54 -0.51 6.65
CA ALA A 111 12.79 -0.52 5.92
C ALA A 111 13.74 0.54 6.49
N LEU A 112 15.05 0.39 6.26
CA LEU A 112 16.04 1.42 6.56
C LEU A 112 16.11 2.38 5.39
N SER A 113 16.15 3.68 5.60
CA SER A 113 16.49 4.67 4.57
C SER A 113 17.97 5.03 4.64
N GLY A 114 18.57 5.25 3.47
CA GLY A 114 19.91 5.81 3.36
C GLY A 114 19.92 7.23 3.91
N GLU A 115 20.94 7.49 4.73
CA GLU A 115 21.37 8.77 5.31
C GLU A 115 20.25 9.80 5.60
N THR A 116 19.80 9.85 6.86
CA THR A 116 19.13 11.03 7.41
C THR A 116 20.08 12.23 7.38
N SER A 117 19.53 13.44 7.59
CA SER A 117 20.30 14.70 7.57
C SER A 117 21.49 14.73 8.57
N ASP A 118 21.57 13.77 9.48
CA ASP A 118 22.63 13.57 10.47
C ASP A 118 23.64 12.46 10.13
N GLY A 119 23.51 11.79 8.97
CA GLY A 119 24.37 10.67 8.57
C GLY A 119 24.05 9.32 9.21
N SER A 120 22.93 9.19 9.93
CA SER A 120 22.43 7.94 10.48
C SER A 120 21.49 7.22 9.51
N ALA A 121 21.32 5.90 9.66
CA ALA A 121 20.31 5.15 8.92
C ALA A 121 18.99 5.21 9.70
N GLY A 122 17.97 5.87 9.13
CA GLY A 122 16.65 6.02 9.76
C GLY A 122 15.68 4.91 9.36
N ASP A 123 14.83 4.46 10.29
CA ASP A 123 13.72 3.56 9.93
C ASP A 123 12.61 4.35 9.19
N VAL A 124 12.17 3.80 8.06
CA VAL A 124 10.98 4.23 7.31
C VAL A 124 9.93 3.13 7.31
N TYR A 125 8.68 3.56 7.21
CA TYR A 125 7.52 2.68 7.32
C TYR A 125 6.54 2.97 6.18
N ALA A 126 5.89 1.94 5.67
CA ALA A 126 4.84 2.06 4.66
C ALA A 126 3.72 1.05 4.91
N VAL A 127 2.51 1.30 4.40
CA VAL A 127 1.44 0.30 4.39
C VAL A 127 1.88 -0.91 3.58
N ASN A 128 1.64 -2.11 4.12
CA ASN A 128 1.95 -3.36 3.42
C ASN A 128 0.99 -3.59 2.26
N ASN A 129 1.40 -3.14 1.07
CA ASN A 129 0.72 -3.44 -0.19
C ASN A 129 1.77 -3.67 -1.30
N PRO A 130 1.41 -4.33 -2.40
CA PRO A 130 2.36 -4.67 -3.45
C PRO A 130 3.07 -3.46 -4.07
N SER A 131 2.40 -2.31 -4.17
CA SER A 131 2.99 -1.08 -4.74
C SER A 131 4.08 -0.52 -3.84
N ASN A 132 3.81 -0.39 -2.53
CA ASN A 132 4.77 0.11 -1.56
C ASN A 132 5.93 -0.86 -1.38
N TYR A 133 5.66 -2.17 -1.38
CA TYR A 133 6.69 -3.19 -1.29
C TYR A 133 7.70 -3.08 -2.44
N ARG A 134 7.23 -3.14 -3.70
CA ARG A 134 8.09 -3.04 -4.89
C ARG A 134 8.89 -1.75 -4.92
N ALA A 135 8.24 -0.66 -4.51
CA ALA A 135 8.88 0.63 -4.52
C ALA A 135 9.98 0.73 -3.44
N LEU A 136 9.76 0.21 -2.23
CA LEU A 136 10.80 0.11 -1.20
C LEU A 136 11.94 -0.85 -1.61
N GLU A 137 11.62 -1.95 -2.30
CA GLU A 137 12.60 -2.90 -2.82
C GLU A 137 13.47 -2.31 -3.94
N SER A 138 12.89 -1.41 -4.76
CA SER A 138 13.60 -0.75 -5.86
C SER A 138 14.51 0.40 -5.41
N LEU A 139 14.39 0.87 -4.17
CA LEU A 139 15.19 1.99 -3.67
C LEU A 139 16.58 1.47 -3.24
N PRO A 140 17.68 1.89 -3.89
CA PRO A 140 19.02 1.37 -3.62
C PRO A 140 19.52 1.70 -2.21
N GLU A 141 19.01 2.80 -1.66
CA GLU A 141 19.28 3.33 -0.33
C GLU A 141 18.46 2.62 0.76
N VAL A 142 17.53 1.73 0.38
CA VAL A 142 16.60 1.11 1.32
C VAL A 142 16.93 -0.36 1.59
N ARG A 143 16.87 -0.79 2.86
CA ARG A 143 17.02 -2.19 3.28
C ARG A 143 15.80 -2.63 4.07
N LEU A 144 14.98 -3.53 3.52
CA LEU A 144 13.81 -4.09 4.20
C LEU A 144 14.24 -4.82 5.49
N ARG A 145 13.50 -4.62 6.58
CA ARG A 145 13.79 -5.21 7.90
C ARG A 145 12.67 -6.17 8.30
N GLU A 146 13.00 -7.45 8.44
CA GLU A 146 12.10 -8.56 8.84
C GLU A 146 11.36 -8.29 10.19
N PRO A 147 10.19 -8.94 10.47
CA PRO A 147 9.72 -10.24 9.97
C PRO A 147 8.63 -10.14 8.89
N LEU A 148 8.83 -10.88 7.80
CA LEU A 148 7.87 -11.07 6.72
C LEU A 148 6.78 -12.05 7.19
N PRO A 149 5.49 -11.70 7.28
CA PRO A 149 4.48 -12.71 7.10
C PRO A 149 4.66 -13.26 5.68
N SER A 150 4.72 -14.59 5.57
CA SER A 150 4.79 -15.27 4.28
C SER A 150 3.74 -14.68 3.36
N ALA A 151 4.18 -14.08 2.24
CA ALA A 151 3.32 -13.94 1.08
C ALA A 151 2.66 -15.32 0.88
N PRO A 152 1.33 -15.43 0.79
CA PRO A 152 0.70 -16.67 0.41
C PRO A 152 1.42 -17.18 -0.84
N GLY A 153 2.00 -18.37 -0.72
CA GLY A 153 2.88 -18.94 -1.72
C GLY A 153 2.23 -18.92 -3.09
N GLU A 154 3.09 -18.82 -4.10
CA GLU A 154 2.84 -18.92 -5.54
C GLU A 154 1.65 -19.80 -5.94
N ALA A 155 0.47 -19.22 -5.84
CA ALA A 155 -0.64 -19.44 -6.73
C ALA A 155 -1.03 -18.03 -7.15
N ALA A 156 -0.92 -17.68 -8.42
CA ALA A 156 -1.42 -16.40 -8.90
C ALA A 156 -2.84 -16.23 -8.33
N PRO A 157 -3.12 -15.19 -7.53
CA PRO A 157 -4.37 -15.10 -6.79
C PRO A 157 -5.51 -15.19 -7.79
N ASN A 158 -6.38 -16.19 -7.59
CA ASN A 158 -7.59 -16.36 -8.39
C ASN A 158 -8.38 -15.04 -8.33
N ILE A 159 -9.08 -14.68 -9.41
CA ILE A 159 -9.89 -13.47 -9.52
C ILE A 159 -10.85 -13.26 -8.35
N PHE A 160 -11.32 -14.33 -7.69
CA PHE A 160 -12.08 -14.23 -6.43
C PHE A 160 -11.27 -13.62 -5.28
N ALA A 161 -10.04 -14.07 -5.07
CA ALA A 161 -9.16 -13.52 -4.03
C ALA A 161 -8.80 -12.06 -4.34
N LEU A 162 -8.48 -11.76 -5.60
CA LEU A 162 -8.22 -10.38 -6.06
C LEU A 162 -9.44 -9.48 -5.80
N TYR A 163 -10.65 -9.99 -6.01
CA TYR A 163 -11.89 -9.27 -5.76
C TYR A 163 -12.09 -8.99 -4.27
N GLU A 164 -12.00 -10.02 -3.41
CA GLU A 164 -12.24 -9.88 -1.98
C GLU A 164 -11.21 -8.98 -1.30
N GLU A 165 -9.95 -9.08 -1.72
CA GLU A 165 -8.86 -8.28 -1.15
C GLU A 165 -8.99 -6.80 -1.49
N ASN A 166 -9.50 -6.47 -2.69
CA ASN A 166 -9.40 -5.12 -3.24
C ASN A 166 -10.73 -4.40 -3.43
N ILE A 167 -11.85 -5.12 -3.59
CA ILE A 167 -13.16 -4.58 -3.97
C ILE A 167 -14.15 -4.77 -2.82
N GLY A 168 -14.39 -6.00 -2.38
CA GLY A 168 -15.34 -6.26 -1.28
C GLY A 168 -15.85 -7.70 -1.28
N SER A 169 -16.88 -7.97 -0.48
CA SER A 169 -17.45 -9.32 -0.34
C SER A 169 -18.11 -9.80 -1.63
N ILE A 170 -17.91 -11.07 -1.96
CA ILE A 170 -18.52 -11.69 -3.14
C ILE A 170 -19.99 -12.02 -2.86
N THR A 171 -20.89 -11.45 -3.66
CA THR A 171 -22.29 -11.88 -3.72
C THR A 171 -22.48 -12.96 -4.79
N PRO A 172 -23.56 -13.75 -4.77
CA PRO A 172 -23.80 -14.77 -5.81
C PRO A 172 -23.79 -14.21 -7.24
N LEU A 173 -24.31 -12.99 -7.43
CA LEU A 173 -24.29 -12.32 -8.74
C LEU A 173 -22.87 -12.01 -9.19
N ILE A 174 -22.07 -11.42 -8.31
CA ILE A 174 -20.66 -11.11 -8.59
C ILE A 174 -19.87 -12.41 -8.83
N ALA A 175 -20.17 -13.49 -8.11
CA ALA A 175 -19.48 -14.76 -8.29
C ALA A 175 -19.63 -15.28 -9.72
N GLU A 176 -20.83 -15.21 -10.29
CA GLU A 176 -21.06 -15.59 -11.69
C GLU A 176 -20.32 -14.66 -12.66
N GLU A 177 -20.35 -13.34 -12.43
CA GLU A 177 -19.60 -12.41 -13.28
C GLU A 177 -18.07 -12.62 -13.22
N LEU A 178 -17.53 -13.01 -12.05
CA LEU A 178 -16.12 -13.34 -11.88
C LEU A 178 -15.76 -14.64 -12.62
N LYS A 179 -16.61 -15.67 -12.59
CA LYS A 179 -16.43 -16.90 -13.38
C LYS A 179 -16.43 -16.61 -14.88
N ASP A 180 -17.36 -15.81 -15.34
CA ASP A 180 -17.45 -15.42 -16.75
C ASP A 180 -16.18 -14.69 -17.20
N ALA A 181 -15.65 -13.81 -16.34
CA ALA A 181 -14.42 -13.09 -16.63
C ALA A 181 -13.18 -14.01 -16.61
N GLU A 182 -13.11 -14.98 -15.69
CA GLU A 182 -12.04 -15.98 -15.64
C GLU A 182 -11.98 -16.84 -16.91
N GLN A 183 -13.14 -17.17 -17.48
CA GLN A 183 -13.22 -17.92 -18.74
C GLN A 183 -12.89 -17.08 -19.97
N ARG A 184 -13.21 -15.78 -19.93
CA ARG A 184 -13.07 -14.88 -21.10
C ARG A 184 -11.69 -14.24 -21.20
N TYR A 185 -11.03 -13.95 -20.09
CA TYR A 185 -9.80 -13.14 -20.06
C TYR A 185 -8.62 -13.89 -19.44
N PRO A 186 -7.39 -13.69 -19.96
CA PRO A 186 -6.19 -14.21 -19.31
C PRO A 186 -6.02 -13.70 -17.88
N ALA A 187 -5.48 -14.53 -16.98
CA ALA A 187 -5.26 -14.15 -15.57
C ALA A 187 -4.43 -12.87 -15.38
N GLN A 188 -3.53 -12.56 -16.31
CA GLN A 188 -2.76 -11.31 -16.29
C GLN A 188 -3.66 -10.08 -16.54
N TRP A 189 -4.60 -10.15 -17.47
CA TRP A 189 -5.55 -9.06 -17.72
C TRP A 189 -6.42 -8.80 -16.50
N LEU A 190 -6.90 -9.87 -15.87
CA LEU A 190 -7.72 -9.78 -14.66
C LEU A 190 -6.94 -9.09 -13.52
N ARG A 191 -5.69 -9.51 -13.26
CA ARG A 191 -4.83 -8.86 -12.26
C ARG A 191 -4.60 -7.38 -12.55
N GLU A 192 -4.20 -7.05 -13.77
CA GLU A 192 -3.84 -5.68 -14.10
C GLU A 192 -5.07 -4.76 -14.18
N ALA A 193 -6.23 -5.25 -14.59
CA ALA A 193 -7.46 -4.47 -14.56
C ALA A 193 -7.95 -4.19 -13.14
N VAL A 194 -7.84 -5.17 -12.23
CA VAL A 194 -8.12 -4.96 -10.79
C VAL A 194 -7.11 -3.95 -10.22
N ARG A 195 -5.82 -4.08 -10.54
CA ARG A 195 -4.79 -3.12 -10.12
C ARG A 195 -5.13 -1.71 -10.57
N GLU A 196 -5.43 -1.49 -11.85
CA GLU A 196 -5.78 -0.17 -12.38
C GLU A 196 -7.01 0.42 -11.67
N ALA A 197 -8.03 -0.40 -11.39
CA ALA A 197 -9.19 0.02 -10.62
C ALA A 197 -8.86 0.44 -9.18
N VAL A 198 -7.95 -0.27 -8.52
CA VAL A 198 -7.47 0.06 -7.17
C VAL A 198 -6.65 1.35 -7.19
N GLU A 199 -5.72 1.49 -8.14
CA GLU A 199 -4.86 2.66 -8.27
C GLU A 199 -5.64 3.95 -8.53
N LEU A 200 -6.71 3.86 -9.34
CA LEU A 200 -7.62 4.97 -9.60
C LEU A 200 -8.68 5.16 -8.52
N ASN A 201 -8.62 4.36 -7.45
CA ASN A 201 -9.59 4.32 -6.35
C ASN A 201 -11.05 4.12 -6.81
N LYS A 202 -11.25 3.45 -7.95
CA LYS A 202 -12.54 3.11 -8.55
C LYS A 202 -12.82 1.62 -8.39
N ARG A 203 -12.80 1.16 -7.14
CA ARG A 203 -12.90 -0.25 -6.73
C ARG A 203 -14.34 -0.77 -6.86
N SER A 204 -14.79 -0.94 -8.10
CA SER A 204 -16.07 -1.58 -8.41
C SER A 204 -15.87 -2.59 -9.52
N TRP A 205 -16.55 -3.73 -9.42
CA TRP A 205 -16.51 -4.74 -10.48
C TRP A 205 -16.87 -4.16 -11.85
N ARG A 206 -17.89 -3.30 -11.87
CA ARG A 206 -18.38 -2.64 -13.08
C ARG A 206 -17.28 -1.83 -13.78
N TYR A 207 -16.38 -1.23 -13.00
CA TYR A 207 -15.22 -0.49 -13.50
C TYR A 207 -14.14 -1.45 -14.01
N VAL A 208 -13.81 -2.50 -13.26
CA VAL A 208 -12.88 -3.56 -13.72
C VAL A 208 -13.34 -4.18 -15.04
N ALA A 209 -14.62 -4.55 -15.14
CA ALA A 209 -15.23 -5.06 -16.36
C ALA A 209 -15.18 -4.04 -17.51
N SER A 210 -15.23 -2.73 -17.23
CA SER A 210 -15.08 -1.71 -18.26
C SER A 210 -13.65 -1.60 -18.79
N ILE A 211 -12.65 -1.81 -17.95
CA ILE A 211 -11.23 -1.86 -18.34
C ILE A 211 -11.00 -3.09 -19.22
N LEU A 212 -11.46 -4.26 -18.78
CA LEU A 212 -11.34 -5.52 -19.52
C LEU A 212 -11.99 -5.44 -20.91
N ARG A 213 -13.21 -4.88 -21.02
CA ARG A 213 -13.88 -4.66 -22.32
C ARG A 213 -13.11 -3.71 -23.23
N ARG A 214 -12.46 -2.69 -22.68
CA ARG A 214 -11.62 -1.77 -23.46
C ARG A 214 -10.37 -2.49 -23.99
N TRP A 215 -9.72 -3.30 -23.15
CA TRP A 215 -8.54 -4.07 -23.54
C TRP A 215 -8.86 -5.15 -24.57
N GLU A 216 -10.06 -5.71 -24.55
CA GLU A 216 -10.54 -6.65 -25.56
C GLU A 216 -10.55 -6.03 -26.97
N THR A 217 -10.81 -4.72 -27.08
CA THR A 217 -10.83 -3.99 -28.37
C THR A 217 -9.51 -3.31 -28.72
N GLU A 218 -8.78 -2.77 -27.73
CA GLU A 218 -7.63 -1.87 -27.92
C GLU A 218 -6.27 -2.54 -27.60
N GLY A 219 -6.30 -3.74 -27.03
CA GLY A 219 -5.16 -4.38 -26.37
C GLY A 219 -4.90 -3.82 -24.97
N PRO A 220 -4.14 -4.54 -24.12
CA PRO A 220 -3.90 -4.12 -22.74
C PRO A 220 -3.06 -2.85 -22.66
N SER A 221 -3.49 -1.90 -21.82
CA SER A 221 -2.75 -0.65 -21.65
C SER A 221 -1.41 -0.83 -20.92
N TYR A 222 -1.22 -1.90 -20.16
CA TYR A 222 0.05 -2.19 -19.47
C TYR A 222 1.17 -2.60 -20.45
N GLU A 223 0.86 -3.15 -21.62
CA GLU A 223 1.85 -3.44 -22.67
C GLU A 223 2.48 -2.17 -23.26
N LYS A 224 1.82 -1.01 -23.13
CA LYS A 224 2.40 0.29 -23.52
C LYS A 224 3.31 0.88 -22.43
N SER A 225 3.18 0.44 -21.18
CA SER A 225 3.99 0.90 -20.05
C SER A 225 5.17 -0.03 -19.73
N GLU A 226 5.07 -1.31 -20.10
CA GLU A 226 6.10 -2.33 -19.91
C GLU A 226 6.56 -2.89 -21.25
N ARG A 227 7.13 -2.05 -22.13
CA ARG A 227 8.07 -2.61 -23.13
C ARG A 227 9.28 -3.10 -22.35
N ASP A 228 9.27 -4.40 -22.06
CA ASP A 228 10.37 -5.11 -21.42
C ASP A 228 11.69 -4.80 -22.16
N PRO A 229 12.66 -4.11 -21.51
CA PRO A 229 13.95 -3.80 -22.14
C PRO A 229 14.68 -5.07 -22.60
N GLN A 230 14.33 -6.23 -22.05
CA GLN A 230 14.87 -7.52 -22.46
C GLN A 230 14.27 -8.02 -23.78
N ILE A 231 13.00 -7.74 -24.08
CA ILE A 231 12.39 -8.02 -25.40
C ILE A 231 12.90 -7.01 -26.43
N GLU A 232 13.07 -5.74 -26.07
CA GLU A 232 13.69 -4.75 -26.96
C GLU A 232 15.16 -5.10 -27.28
N TRP A 233 15.90 -5.62 -26.30
CA TRP A 233 17.26 -6.15 -26.49
C TRP A 233 17.29 -7.41 -27.36
N LEU A 234 16.37 -8.36 -27.16
CA LEU A 234 16.26 -9.56 -27.98
C LEU A 234 15.90 -9.21 -29.43
N GLU A 235 14.92 -8.35 -29.65
CA GLU A 235 14.53 -7.91 -31.00
C GLU A 235 15.66 -7.17 -31.73
N ARG A 236 16.40 -6.31 -31.01
CA ARG A 236 17.55 -5.58 -31.57
C ARG A 236 18.67 -6.54 -31.96
N ARG A 237 18.95 -7.56 -31.13
CA ARG A 237 19.94 -8.61 -31.40
C ARG A 237 19.55 -9.51 -32.58
N PHE A 238 18.28 -9.87 -32.70
CA PHE A 238 17.78 -10.68 -33.84
C PHE A 238 17.71 -9.87 -35.15
N ARG A 239 17.54 -8.54 -35.08
CA ARG A 239 17.64 -7.63 -36.25
C ARG A 239 19.08 -7.46 -36.72
N GLU A 240 20.04 -7.36 -35.80
CA GLU A 240 21.47 -7.21 -36.12
C GLU A 240 22.10 -8.53 -36.62
N GLY A 241 21.69 -9.69 -36.08
CA GLY A 241 22.17 -11.01 -36.51
C GLY A 241 21.73 -11.46 -37.91
N LYS A 242 20.74 -10.79 -38.52
CA LYS A 242 20.27 -11.08 -39.89
C LYS A 242 21.05 -10.33 -40.97
N LYS A 243 22.02 -9.47 -40.59
CA LYS A 243 22.98 -8.86 -41.54
C LYS A 243 24.30 -9.64 -41.60
N ARG A 244 24.23 -10.77 -42.32
CA ARG A 244 25.27 -11.38 -43.19
C ARG A 244 26.47 -12.08 -42.52
N PRO A 245 26.98 -13.19 -43.09
CA PRO A 245 27.39 -13.25 -44.50
C PRO A 245 26.80 -14.40 -45.32
N SER A 246 26.24 -14.06 -46.48
CA SER A 246 26.07 -15.02 -47.58
C SER A 246 27.43 -15.20 -48.28
N GLY A 247 28.06 -16.35 -48.03
CA GLY A 247 28.79 -17.15 -49.03
C GLY A 247 30.17 -16.67 -49.49
N SER A 248 31.19 -17.48 -49.19
CA SER A 248 32.51 -17.44 -49.81
C SER A 248 32.57 -18.18 -51.15
N ARG A 249 33.43 -17.68 -52.05
CA ARG A 249 34.21 -18.39 -53.10
C ARG A 249 33.48 -19.01 -54.31
N SER A 250 33.78 -18.46 -55.48
CA SER A 250 34.62 -19.13 -56.51
C SER A 250 35.47 -18.07 -57.21
#